data_AF-A0A2P7EE46-F1
#
_entry.id   AF-A0A2P7EE46-F1
#
_cell.length_a   1.000
_cell.length_b   1.000
_cell.length_c   1.000
_cell.angle_alpha   90.00
_cell.angle_beta   90.00
_cell.angle_gamma   90.00
#
_symmetry.space_group_name_H-M   'P 1'
#
loop_
_entity.id
_entity.type
_entity.pdbx_description
1 polymer ?
#
loop_
_entity_poly.entity_id
_entity_poly.type
_entity_poly.pdbx_seq_one_letter_code
_entity_poly.pdbx_strand_id
1 'polypeptide(L)' 'MPGSSSPSRRRRARLRVVNPRSAGIDIGSRFHVVAVPAELDDDPVRKFSSFTNDLKS' A
#
# COMPACT_ATOMS: atom_id res chain seq x y z
N MET A 1 28.69 33.31 -13.54
CA MET A 1 28.20 31.96 -13.19
C MET A 1 26.68 32.01 -13.11
N PRO A 2 25.91 31.54 -14.09
CA PRO A 2 24.46 31.55 -14.00
C PRO A 2 23.98 30.47 -13.01
N GLY A 3 22.92 30.83 -12.30
CA GLY A 3 22.53 30.30 -11.00
C GLY A 3 22.04 28.85 -10.98
N SER A 4 22.16 28.27 -9.78
CA SER A 4 21.63 26.96 -9.40
C SER A 4 20.12 26.91 -9.58
N SER A 5 19.64 26.06 -10.49
CA SER A 5 18.21 25.76 -10.65
C SER A 5 17.73 24.92 -9.46
N SER A 6 16.84 25.49 -8.63
CA SER A 6 16.15 24.75 -7.59
C SER A 6 15.26 23.67 -8.23
N PRO A 7 15.22 22.43 -7.70
CA PRO A 7 14.41 21.37 -8.30
C PRO A 7 12.94 21.75 -8.21
N SER A 8 12.27 21.83 -9.37
CA SER A 8 10.85 22.17 -9.43
C SER A 8 10.04 21.17 -8.62
N ARG A 9 9.31 21.66 -7.61
CA ARG A 9 8.41 20.85 -6.79
C ARG A 9 7.24 20.41 -7.67
N ARG A 10 7.37 19.27 -8.34
CA ARG A 10 6.28 18.65 -9.13
C ARG A 10 5.04 18.55 -8.25
N ARG A 11 4.04 19.39 -8.54
CA ARG A 11 2.73 19.33 -7.89
C ARG A 11 2.11 18.00 -8.29
N ARG A 12 2.08 17.02 -7.37
CA ARG A 12 1.39 15.75 -7.65
C ARG A 12 -0.06 16.08 -7.94
N ALA A 13 -0.50 15.84 -9.18
CA ALA A 13 -1.92 15.85 -9.49
C ALA A 13 -2.60 14.84 -8.56
N ARG A 14 -3.75 15.22 -7.99
CA ARG A 14 -4.52 14.29 -7.16
C ARG A 14 -4.97 13.15 -8.08
N LEU A 15 -4.56 11.94 -7.75
CA LEU A 15 -5.00 10.75 -8.47
C LEU A 15 -6.49 10.55 -8.21
N ARG A 16 -7.24 10.22 -9.27
CA ARG A 16 -8.65 9.85 -9.15
C ARG A 16 -8.74 8.42 -8.62
N VAL A 17 -9.48 8.21 -7.54
CA VAL A 17 -9.81 6.87 -7.04
C VAL A 17 -10.81 6.24 -8.02
N VAL A 18 -10.44 5.09 -8.59
CA VAL A 18 -11.31 4.34 -9.52
C VAL A 18 -12.13 3.28 -8.79
N ASN A 19 -11.52 2.63 -7.79
CA ASN A 19 -12.13 1.57 -7.00
C ASN A 19 -12.09 1.93 -5.50
N PRO A 20 -13.17 2.51 -4.94
CA PRO A 20 -13.19 2.98 -3.56
C PRO A 20 -13.07 1.87 -2.51
N ARG A 21 -13.44 0.63 -2.86
CA ARG A 21 -13.43 -0.54 -1.96
C ARG A 21 -12.25 -1.49 -2.19
N SER A 22 -11.23 -1.06 -2.92
CA SER A 22 -10.04 -1.89 -3.12
C SER A 22 -9.24 -2.07 -1.83
N ALA A 23 -8.70 -3.27 -1.63
CA ALA A 23 -7.70 -3.52 -0.62
C ALA A 23 -6.30 -3.17 -1.15
N GLY A 24 -5.45 -2.60 -0.29
CA GLY A 24 -4.01 -2.50 -0.50
C GLY A 24 -3.30 -3.69 0.13
N ILE A 25 -2.31 -4.27 -0.55
CA ILE A 25 -1.55 -5.42 -0.06
C ILE A 25 -0.06 -5.13 -0.14
N ASP A 26 0.65 -5.33 0.97
CA ASP A 26 2.11 -5.35 1.05
C ASP A 26 2.61 -6.75 1.40
N ILE A 27 3.56 -7.27 0.63
CA ILE A 27 3.99 -8.67 0.67
C ILE A 27 5.43 -8.74 1.18
N GLY A 28 5.59 -9.20 2.42
CA GLY A 28 6.88 -9.56 2.98
C GLY A 28 7.15 -11.06 2.91
N SER A 29 8.41 -11.44 3.16
CA SER A 29 8.84 -12.85 3.19
C SER A 29 8.23 -13.66 4.34
N ARG A 30 7.84 -12.98 5.43
CA ARG A 30 7.28 -13.62 6.64
C ARG A 30 5.78 -13.43 6.78
N PHE A 31 5.26 -12.28 6.34
CA PHE A 31 3.84 -11.97 6.39
C PHE A 31 3.42 -11.01 5.28
N HIS A 32 2.11 -10.97 5.04
CA HIS A 32 1.41 -10.02 4.18
C HIS A 32 0.63 -9.03 5.05
N VAL A 33 0.62 -7.75 4.69
CA VAL A 33 -0.24 -6.72 5.28
C VAL A 33 -1.34 -6.40 4.30
N VAL A 34 -2.59 -6.46 4.74
CA VAL A 34 -3.76 -6.10 3.93
C VAL A 34 -4.47 -4.95 4.61
N ALA A 35 -4.73 -3.88 3.86
CA ALA A 35 -5.46 -2.71 4.33
C ALA A 35 -6.71 -2.48 3.47
N VAL A 36 -7.85 -2.22 4.10
CA VAL A 36 -9.10 -1.77 3.47
C VAL A 36 -9.45 -0.35 3.96
N PRO A 37 -10.38 0.37 3.30
CA PRO A 37 -10.93 1.59 3.87
C PRO A 37 -11.47 1.37 5.29
N ALA A 38 -11.21 2.32 6.19
CA ALA A 38 -11.48 2.18 7.63
C ALA A 38 -12.98 2.05 7.97
N GLU A 39 -13.84 2.50 7.07
CA GLU A 39 -15.29 2.38 7.19
C GLU A 39 -15.84 0.98 6.91
N LEU A 40 -15.00 0.03 6.44
CA LEU A 40 -15.45 -1.30 6.01
C LEU A 40 -15.21 -2.41 7.06
N ASP A 41 -14.35 -2.18 8.06
CA ASP A 41 -13.98 -3.18 9.07
C ASP A 41 -13.47 -2.47 10.34
N ASP A 42 -13.78 -3.00 11.53
CA ASP A 42 -13.30 -2.47 12.81
C ASP A 42 -11.78 -2.70 12.99
N ASP A 43 -11.22 -3.71 12.30
CA ASP A 43 -9.78 -3.96 12.17
C ASP A 43 -9.34 -3.87 10.69
N PRO A 44 -9.21 -2.63 10.16
CA PRO A 44 -9.05 -2.40 8.72
C PRO A 44 -7.66 -2.73 8.18
N VAL A 45 -6.69 -3.03 9.05
CA VAL A 45 -5.31 -3.39 8.67
C VAL A 45 -4.88 -4.68 9.37
N ARG A 46 -4.77 -5.77 8.61
CA ARG A 46 -4.46 -7.10 9.16
C ARG A 46 -3.18 -7.69 8.60
N LYS A 47 -2.54 -8.55 9.40
CA LYS A 47 -1.36 -9.32 9.02
C LYS A 47 -1.71 -10.79 8.85
N PHE A 48 -1.24 -11.38 7.77
CA PHE A 48 -1.41 -12.80 7.44
C PHE A 48 -0.03 -13.42 7.26
N SER A 49 0.21 -14.64 7.75
CA SER A 49 1.49 -15.32 7.51
C SER A 49 1.67 -15.59 6.02
N SER A 50 2.92 -15.47 5.52
CA SER A 50 3.21 -15.77 4.11
C SER A 50 3.13 -17.25 3.78
N PHE A 51 3.16 -18.10 4.81
CA PHE A 51 2.95 -19.54 4.70
C PHE A 51 1.53 -19.87 5.18
N THR A 52 0.77 -20.53 4.32
CA THR A 52 -0.37 -21.34 4.74
C THR A 52 0.20 -22.57 5.45
N ASN A 53 -0.35 -22.97 6.60
CA ASN A 53 0.07 -24.22 7.25
C ASN A 53 -0.01 -25.38 6.23
N ASP A 54 1.09 -26.12 6.11
CA ASP A 54 1.35 -27.29 5.25
C ASP A 54 1.45 -27.06 3.72
N LEU A 55 2.62 -26.61 3.26
CA LEU A 55 3.19 -27.13 2.01
C LEU A 55 4.21 -28.23 2.40
N LYS A 56 3.74 -29.47 2.54
CA LYS A 56 4.63 -30.61 2.79
C LYS A 56 5.32 -31.01 1.48
N SER A 57 6.65 -31.13 1.52
CA SER A 57 7.48 -31.69 0.43
C SER A 57 7.36 -33.20 0.35
#